data_AF-G5IK93-F1
#
_entry.id   AF-G5IK93-F1
#
_cell.length_a   1.000
_cell.length_b   1.000
_cell.length_c   1.000
_cell.angle_alpha   90.00
_cell.angle_beta   90.00
_cell.angle_gamma   90.00
#
_symmetry.space_group_name_H-M   'P 1'
#
loop_
_entity.id
_entity.type
_entity.pdbx_description
1 polymer ?
#
loop_
_entity_poly.entity_id
_entity_poly.type
_entity_poly.pdbx_seq_one_letter_code
_entity_poly.pdbx_strand_id
1 'polypeptide(L)'
;MPYNFDELIDRHGINCGKWEFMPVQNSCAGTSTLPFWVADMDFACPDGVIEALHRRVDNKTFGYSANLTGEFFRSICGWFQHRFDWYVNSKDVYYCNGIVPAINYLIQIMTHEGDQVLLQPPIYRPFYNKINCTHRTPVANELVRRNDRYEIDFEDFEKRVKDAKTTLFLLCSPHNPTGRVWSEEELRRMGELCFANGVRIIADEIHHDIVAPGVKHTTLEKLFPEHKNEIITCASVSKTFNLAGLAYSNIIIHDPHLKALWDKLAAGDYGVMYPNPLSITAIEAAYATGEPWIDQLNGYLHDNLVFAKDYLAKHLPKAKMDVPEGTYFAWIDVEPYLQGAAGADVDTYLVKTADILIESGKKGAPIFGPGGEHYLRMNTACPRSMLEEGLRRMCQALGRVFEGARLDDAALETPWRKGTLSEMVDRPTFLIFLRYYGCTVCQLDMRRLKEQYEELTAAGAKALVVLQSAPEGIREQIGADAFPFEIICDPEQQLYKQYHVAPALSMEKMADLQMLKKMGAARAAGLTHGAYEGNELQLPAIFLVEPGLTVKRAHYGTTPADLPDVSQMAGWLKDKEEN
;
A
#
# COMPACT_ATOMS: atom_id res chain seq x y z
N MET A 1 -29.87 -0.78 -9.49
CA MET A 1 -29.80 -1.49 -8.19
C MET A 1 -28.47 -1.16 -7.56
N PRO A 2 -28.37 -1.09 -6.22
CA PRO A 2 -27.10 -0.86 -5.55
C PRO A 2 -26.16 -2.07 -5.74
N TYR A 3 -24.89 -1.82 -6.08
CA TYR A 3 -23.86 -2.86 -6.10
C TYR A 3 -23.31 -3.09 -4.69
N ASN A 4 -22.97 -4.34 -4.36
CA ASN A 4 -22.39 -4.68 -3.06
C ASN A 4 -20.85 -4.70 -3.15
N PHE A 5 -20.20 -3.64 -2.68
CA PHE A 5 -18.74 -3.56 -2.61
C PHE A 5 -18.16 -4.02 -1.26
N ASP A 6 -19.00 -4.42 -0.30
CA ASP A 6 -18.57 -4.94 1.00
C ASP A 6 -18.41 -6.47 1.00
N GLU A 7 -18.76 -7.15 -0.09
CA GLU A 7 -18.59 -8.59 -0.24
C GLU A 7 -17.09 -8.97 -0.30
N LEU A 8 -16.66 -9.85 0.61
CA LEU A 8 -15.33 -10.44 0.56
C LEU A 8 -15.31 -11.58 -0.44
N ILE A 9 -14.59 -11.37 -1.55
CA ILE A 9 -14.42 -12.38 -2.60
C ILE A 9 -13.11 -13.12 -2.36
N ASP A 10 -13.18 -14.45 -2.22
CA ASP A 10 -11.99 -15.28 -2.17
C ASP A 10 -11.35 -15.37 -3.57
N ARG A 11 -10.09 -14.94 -3.65
CA ARG A 11 -9.30 -14.92 -4.90
C ARG A 11 -8.14 -15.91 -4.85
N HIS A 12 -8.16 -16.87 -3.92
CA HIS A 12 -7.20 -17.98 -3.89
C HIS A 12 -7.65 -19.15 -4.78
N GLY A 13 -6.68 -19.92 -5.27
CA GLY A 13 -6.91 -21.09 -6.12
C GLY A 13 -7.23 -20.75 -7.57
N ILE A 14 -7.06 -19.49 -7.98
CA ILE A 14 -7.38 -19.00 -9.34
C ILE A 14 -6.18 -18.34 -10.03
N ASN A 15 -4.96 -18.54 -9.51
CA ASN A 15 -3.72 -17.92 -10.00
C ASN A 15 -3.75 -16.39 -9.93
N CYS A 16 -4.34 -15.84 -8.86
CA CYS A 16 -4.42 -14.40 -8.68
C CYS A 16 -3.04 -13.80 -8.34
N GLY A 17 -2.52 -12.93 -9.22
CA GLY A 17 -1.26 -12.22 -8.99
C GLY A 17 -1.18 -11.49 -7.65
N LYS A 18 -2.26 -10.80 -7.27
CA LYS A 18 -2.32 -10.01 -6.05
C LYS A 18 -2.30 -10.85 -4.77
N TRP A 19 -2.92 -12.03 -4.77
CA TRP A 19 -3.13 -12.87 -3.58
C TRP A 19 -2.22 -14.10 -3.50
N GLU A 20 -1.83 -14.70 -4.63
CA GLU A 20 -1.04 -15.94 -4.64
C GLU A 20 0.44 -15.71 -4.95
N PHE A 21 0.74 -14.67 -5.73
CA PHE A 21 2.10 -14.39 -6.21
C PHE A 21 2.78 -13.21 -5.49
N MET A 22 2.29 -12.83 -4.31
CA MET A 22 2.99 -11.90 -3.41
C MET A 22 4.45 -12.28 -3.13
N PRO A 23 4.85 -13.57 -3.01
CA PRO A 23 6.25 -13.95 -2.85
C PRO A 23 7.18 -13.47 -3.98
N VAL A 24 6.64 -13.20 -5.18
CA VAL A 24 7.39 -12.61 -6.29
C VAL A 24 7.79 -11.17 -5.99
N GLN A 25 6.91 -10.43 -5.30
CA GLN A 25 7.16 -9.06 -4.86
C GLN A 25 8.00 -9.02 -3.58
N ASN A 26 7.62 -9.82 -2.57
CA ASN A 26 8.34 -9.93 -1.30
C ASN A 26 8.34 -11.38 -0.81
N SER A 27 9.51 -12.02 -0.78
CA SER A 27 9.64 -13.43 -0.40
C SER A 27 9.26 -13.76 1.04
N CYS A 28 9.02 -12.76 1.89
CA CYS A 28 8.52 -12.95 3.24
C CYS A 28 6.99 -13.03 3.30
N ALA A 29 6.27 -12.66 2.23
CA ALA A 29 4.82 -12.72 2.17
C ALA A 29 4.36 -14.18 2.04
N GLY A 30 3.28 -14.52 2.75
CA GLY A 30 2.62 -15.81 2.68
C GLY A 30 1.21 -15.69 2.11
N THR A 31 0.51 -16.81 1.93
CA THR A 31 -0.88 -16.83 1.45
C THR A 31 -1.88 -16.19 2.40
N SER A 32 -1.51 -15.94 3.66
CA SER A 32 -2.34 -15.22 4.64
C SER A 32 -2.03 -13.72 4.75
N THR A 33 -1.01 -13.23 4.04
CA THR A 33 -0.65 -11.82 4.01
C THR A 33 -1.74 -11.02 3.27
N LEU A 34 -2.20 -9.89 3.84
CA LEU A 34 -3.21 -9.07 3.17
C LEU A 34 -2.58 -8.17 2.09
N PRO A 35 -3.03 -8.24 0.82
CA PRO A 35 -2.44 -7.47 -0.27
C PRO A 35 -3.10 -6.11 -0.51
N PHE A 36 -2.32 -5.03 -0.50
CA PHE A 36 -2.73 -3.67 -0.87
C PHE A 36 -1.78 -3.03 -1.90
N TRP A 37 -1.26 -3.82 -2.84
CA TRP A 37 -0.17 -3.44 -3.75
C TRP A 37 -0.63 -3.31 -5.22
N VAL A 38 -0.77 -4.42 -5.96
CA VAL A 38 -1.14 -4.43 -7.40
C VAL A 38 -2.42 -3.65 -7.65
N ALA A 39 -2.44 -2.95 -8.78
CA ALA A 39 -3.54 -2.14 -9.29
C ALA A 39 -4.70 -2.97 -9.88
N ASP A 40 -5.28 -3.90 -9.12
CA ASP A 40 -6.54 -4.59 -9.40
C ASP A 40 -7.41 -4.63 -8.13
N MET A 41 -8.72 -4.72 -8.32
CA MET A 41 -9.68 -4.53 -7.24
C MET A 41 -10.09 -5.86 -6.62
N ASP A 42 -10.46 -5.83 -5.34
CA ASP A 42 -11.09 -6.98 -4.64
C ASP A 42 -12.63 -6.88 -4.68
N PHE A 43 -13.15 -6.44 -5.82
CA PHE A 43 -14.59 -6.37 -6.12
C PHE A 43 -14.94 -7.24 -7.32
N ALA A 44 -16.18 -7.71 -7.37
CA ALA A 44 -16.73 -8.37 -8.55
C ALA A 44 -16.74 -7.40 -9.74
N CYS A 45 -16.53 -7.93 -10.95
CA CYS A 45 -16.74 -7.17 -12.18
C CYS A 45 -18.24 -6.87 -12.38
N PRO A 46 -18.61 -5.89 -13.23
CA PRO A 46 -20.02 -5.55 -13.47
C PRO A 46 -20.85 -6.73 -13.97
N ASP A 47 -22.09 -6.87 -13.48
CA ASP A 47 -23.00 -7.97 -13.85
C ASP A 47 -23.17 -8.13 -15.36
N GLY A 48 -23.35 -7.02 -16.09
CA GLY A 48 -23.51 -7.04 -17.55
C GLY A 48 -22.31 -7.65 -18.28
N VAL A 49 -21.09 -7.52 -17.73
CA VAL A 49 -19.88 -8.16 -18.26
C VAL A 49 -19.92 -9.66 -17.99
N ILE A 50 -20.24 -10.05 -16.75
CA ILE A 50 -20.31 -11.46 -16.34
C ILE A 50 -21.37 -12.21 -17.17
N GLU A 51 -22.56 -11.64 -17.32
CA GLU A 51 -23.63 -12.21 -18.14
C GLU A 51 -23.23 -12.34 -19.62
N ALA A 52 -22.56 -11.33 -20.19
CA ALA A 52 -22.11 -11.38 -21.57
C ALA A 52 -21.05 -12.47 -21.77
N LEU A 53 -20.13 -12.63 -20.82
CA LEU A 53 -19.13 -13.70 -20.84
C LEU A 53 -19.77 -15.09 -20.74
N HIS A 54 -20.77 -15.29 -19.88
CA HIS A 54 -21.51 -16.55 -19.82
C HIS A 54 -22.14 -16.90 -21.18
N ARG A 55 -22.87 -15.94 -21.79
CA ARG A 55 -23.45 -16.12 -23.13
C ARG A 55 -22.37 -16.45 -24.18
N ARG A 56 -21.20 -15.81 -24.10
CA ARG A 56 -20.10 -16.08 -25.04
C ARG A 56 -19.51 -17.47 -24.88
N VAL A 57 -19.40 -17.97 -23.64
CA VAL A 57 -18.95 -19.31 -23.32
C VAL A 57 -19.95 -20.36 -23.80
N ASP A 58 -21.25 -20.09 -23.70
CA ASP A 58 -22.32 -20.99 -24.16
C ASP A 58 -22.28 -21.27 -25.68
N ASN A 59 -21.63 -20.41 -26.46
CA ASN A 59 -21.36 -20.63 -27.88
C ASN A 59 -20.29 -21.71 -28.16
N LYS A 60 -19.60 -22.22 -27.11
CA LYS A 60 -18.67 -23.38 -27.13
C LYS A 60 -17.48 -23.27 -28.11
N THR A 61 -17.21 -22.10 -28.65
CA THR A 61 -16.20 -21.88 -29.69
C THR A 61 -15.34 -20.64 -29.38
N PHE A 62 -14.02 -20.84 -29.32
CA PHE A 62 -13.02 -19.81 -28.99
C PHE A 62 -11.96 -19.63 -30.07
N GLY A 63 -12.33 -19.90 -31.33
CA GLY A 63 -11.44 -19.72 -32.47
C GLY A 63 -11.14 -18.24 -32.78
N TYR A 64 -10.39 -18.02 -33.86
CA TYR A 64 -10.02 -16.68 -34.33
C TYR A 64 -11.23 -15.75 -34.37
N SER A 65 -11.11 -14.64 -33.67
CA SER A 65 -12.14 -13.62 -33.51
C SER A 65 -11.53 -12.26 -33.79
N ALA A 66 -12.34 -11.31 -34.26
CA ALA A 66 -11.86 -9.99 -34.61
C ALA A 66 -12.90 -8.94 -34.20
N ASN A 67 -12.41 -7.82 -33.71
CA ASN A 67 -13.19 -6.67 -33.24
C ASN A 67 -13.56 -5.70 -34.38
N LEU A 68 -14.05 -6.23 -35.50
CA LEU A 68 -14.27 -5.46 -36.74
C LEU A 68 -15.71 -4.97 -36.91
N THR A 69 -16.58 -5.24 -35.94
CA THR A 69 -18.01 -4.89 -36.04
C THR A 69 -18.23 -3.42 -35.71
N GLY A 70 -19.21 -2.81 -36.37
CA GLY A 70 -19.62 -1.44 -36.04
C GLY A 70 -20.17 -1.33 -34.61
N GLU A 71 -20.76 -2.40 -34.06
CA GLU A 71 -21.27 -2.46 -32.68
C GLU A 71 -20.15 -2.32 -31.66
N PHE A 72 -19.07 -3.09 -31.84
CA PHE A 72 -17.89 -3.03 -30.98
C PHE A 72 -17.33 -1.61 -30.90
N PHE A 73 -17.05 -0.97 -32.05
CA PHE A 73 -16.52 0.39 -32.05
C PHE A 73 -17.52 1.44 -31.59
N ARG A 74 -18.83 1.24 -31.80
CA ARG A 74 -19.87 2.12 -31.24
C ARG A 74 -19.86 2.11 -29.71
N SER A 75 -19.61 0.98 -29.07
CA SER A 75 -19.51 0.91 -27.61
C SER A 75 -18.35 1.78 -27.09
N ILE A 76 -17.16 1.67 -27.69
CA ILE A 76 -15.96 2.42 -27.31
C ILE A 76 -16.11 3.91 -27.60
N CYS A 77 -16.38 4.27 -28.85
CA CYS A 77 -16.45 5.67 -29.26
C CYS A 77 -17.67 6.37 -28.63
N GLY A 78 -18.77 5.63 -28.44
CA GLY A 78 -19.94 6.11 -27.73
C GLY A 78 -19.65 6.42 -26.26
N TRP A 79 -18.87 5.58 -25.58
CA TRP A 79 -18.41 5.85 -24.21
C TRP A 79 -17.59 7.14 -24.14
N PHE A 80 -16.60 7.30 -25.02
CA PHE A 80 -15.76 8.50 -25.05
C PHE A 80 -16.56 9.78 -25.30
N GLN A 81 -17.48 9.73 -26.26
CA GLN A 81 -18.36 10.87 -26.54
C GLN A 81 -19.32 11.16 -25.38
N HIS A 82 -19.89 10.13 -24.75
CA HIS A 82 -20.89 10.29 -23.69
C HIS A 82 -20.26 10.80 -22.38
N ARG A 83 -19.16 10.18 -21.93
CA ARG A 83 -18.56 10.51 -20.62
C ARG A 83 -17.57 11.66 -20.65
N PHE A 84 -16.85 11.84 -21.76
CA PHE A 84 -15.76 12.81 -21.86
C PHE A 84 -16.04 13.91 -22.91
N ASP A 85 -17.14 13.80 -23.66
CA ASP A 85 -17.44 14.68 -24.79
C ASP A 85 -16.22 14.76 -25.73
N TRP A 86 -15.63 13.61 -26.00
CA TRP A 86 -14.47 13.44 -26.85
C TRP A 86 -14.84 12.56 -28.04
N TYR A 87 -14.84 13.19 -29.22
CA TYR A 87 -15.14 12.50 -30.47
C TYR A 87 -13.92 11.72 -30.96
N VAL A 88 -14.06 10.40 -31.09
CA VAL A 88 -13.04 9.52 -31.66
C VAL A 88 -13.62 8.81 -32.87
N ASN A 89 -12.89 8.84 -33.99
CA ASN A 89 -13.24 8.05 -35.17
C ASN A 89 -12.81 6.60 -34.95
N SER A 90 -13.68 5.63 -35.22
CA SER A 90 -13.35 4.22 -35.04
C SER A 90 -12.14 3.74 -35.85
N LYS A 91 -11.79 4.43 -36.95
CA LYS A 91 -10.59 4.17 -37.76
C LYS A 91 -9.28 4.64 -37.11
N ASP A 92 -9.38 5.35 -35.99
CA ASP A 92 -8.24 5.84 -35.22
C ASP A 92 -8.00 4.95 -33.98
N VAL A 93 -8.88 3.98 -33.70
CA VAL A 93 -8.81 3.10 -32.53
C VAL A 93 -8.08 1.80 -32.87
N TYR A 94 -6.93 1.61 -32.25
CA TYR A 94 -6.09 0.41 -32.38
C TYR A 94 -6.13 -0.45 -31.12
N TYR A 95 -6.01 -1.76 -31.33
CA TYR A 95 -5.89 -2.74 -30.24
C TYR A 95 -4.44 -2.90 -29.82
N CYS A 96 -4.23 -2.99 -28.51
CA CYS A 96 -3.04 -3.62 -27.93
C CYS A 96 -3.44 -4.51 -26.75
N ASN A 97 -2.65 -5.54 -26.45
CA ASN A 97 -2.88 -6.45 -25.33
C ASN A 97 -2.60 -5.82 -23.94
N GLY A 98 -2.32 -4.51 -23.90
CA GLY A 98 -2.23 -3.70 -22.69
C GLY A 98 -1.50 -2.39 -22.98
N ILE A 99 -1.68 -1.40 -22.10
CA ILE A 99 -1.04 -0.08 -22.27
C ILE A 99 0.48 -0.14 -22.08
N VAL A 100 0.99 -0.97 -21.16
CA VAL A 100 2.45 -1.09 -20.97
C VAL A 100 3.15 -1.63 -22.24
N PRO A 101 2.66 -2.71 -22.90
CA PRO A 101 3.12 -3.07 -24.24
C PRO A 101 2.94 -1.94 -25.26
N ALA A 102 1.79 -1.27 -25.29
CA ALA A 102 1.54 -0.18 -26.24
C ALA A 102 2.58 0.93 -26.12
N ILE A 103 2.85 1.44 -24.90
CA ILE A 103 3.87 2.46 -24.65
C ILE A 103 5.25 2.04 -25.19
N ASN A 104 5.61 0.76 -25.09
CA ASN A 104 6.86 0.27 -25.67
C ASN A 104 6.93 0.43 -27.20
N TYR A 105 5.84 0.10 -27.90
CA TYR A 105 5.76 0.29 -29.36
C TYR A 105 5.70 1.77 -29.72
N LEU A 106 4.93 2.56 -28.98
CA LEU A 106 4.76 3.99 -29.21
C LEU A 106 6.09 4.75 -29.07
N ILE A 107 6.88 4.47 -28.03
CA ILE A 107 8.22 5.07 -27.89
C ILE A 107 9.07 4.77 -29.13
N GLN A 108 9.05 3.53 -29.64
CA GLN A 108 9.85 3.16 -30.81
C GLN A 108 9.44 3.89 -32.09
N ILE A 109 8.14 4.09 -32.33
CA ILE A 109 7.65 4.76 -33.55
C ILE A 109 7.63 6.29 -33.43
N MET A 110 7.62 6.84 -32.21
CA MET A 110 7.53 8.28 -31.94
C MET A 110 8.87 8.93 -31.55
N THR A 111 9.97 8.18 -31.51
CA THR A 111 11.29 8.71 -31.13
C THR A 111 12.40 7.98 -31.86
N HIS A 112 13.63 8.44 -31.72
CA HIS A 112 14.85 7.74 -32.12
C HIS A 112 15.64 7.23 -30.90
N GLU A 113 16.49 6.21 -31.10
CA GLU A 113 17.40 5.77 -30.04
C GLU A 113 18.27 6.94 -29.57
N GLY A 114 18.49 7.04 -28.25
CA GLY A 114 19.21 8.15 -27.64
C GLY A 114 18.37 9.40 -27.34
N ASP A 115 17.14 9.49 -27.86
CA ASP A 115 16.21 10.55 -27.49
C ASP A 115 15.87 10.49 -25.99
N GLN A 116 15.47 11.64 -25.46
CA GLN A 116 14.97 11.78 -24.10
C GLN A 116 13.43 11.73 -24.08
N VAL A 117 12.89 11.03 -23.08
CA VAL A 117 11.45 10.95 -22.82
C VAL A 117 11.18 11.57 -21.46
N LEU A 118 10.39 12.64 -21.46
CA LEU A 118 10.02 13.38 -20.25
C LEU A 118 8.96 12.61 -19.44
N LEU A 119 9.17 12.58 -18.13
CA LEU A 119 8.28 12.01 -17.11
C LEU A 119 8.09 12.99 -15.95
N GLN A 120 7.03 12.77 -15.17
CA GLN A 120 6.71 13.57 -13.98
C GLN A 120 6.71 12.73 -12.70
N PRO A 121 7.88 12.40 -12.11
CA PRO A 121 7.94 11.58 -10.91
C PRO A 121 7.47 12.33 -9.63
N PRO A 122 7.07 11.60 -8.57
CA PRO A 122 7.04 10.13 -8.47
C PRO A 122 6.02 9.53 -9.45
N ILE A 123 6.39 8.47 -10.18
CA ILE A 123 5.55 7.94 -11.27
C ILE A 123 5.73 6.42 -11.44
N TYR A 124 4.75 5.79 -12.06
CA TYR A 124 4.69 4.35 -12.31
C TYR A 124 5.99 3.76 -12.93
N ARG A 125 6.68 2.90 -12.16
CA ARG A 125 7.98 2.29 -12.51
C ARG A 125 8.11 1.76 -13.94
N PRO A 126 7.09 1.06 -14.50
CA PRO A 126 7.20 0.53 -15.85
C PRO A 126 7.47 1.56 -16.92
N PHE A 127 7.15 2.85 -16.72
CA PHE A 127 7.50 3.90 -17.68
C PHE A 127 9.02 4.00 -17.87
N TYR A 128 9.77 4.10 -16.77
CA TYR A 128 11.24 4.05 -16.80
C TYR A 128 11.76 2.79 -17.50
N ASN A 129 11.17 1.64 -17.18
CA ASN A 129 11.59 0.36 -17.78
C ASN A 129 11.38 0.35 -19.30
N LYS A 130 10.24 0.86 -19.78
CA LYS A 130 9.94 0.90 -21.23
C LYS A 130 10.83 1.88 -21.98
N ILE A 131 11.15 3.03 -21.38
CA ILE A 131 12.08 4.02 -21.96
C ILE A 131 13.49 3.43 -22.05
N ASN A 132 13.99 2.85 -20.96
CA ASN A 132 15.33 2.27 -20.92
C ASN A 132 15.47 1.05 -21.85
N CYS A 133 14.48 0.14 -21.89
CA CYS A 133 14.57 -1.05 -22.73
C CYS A 133 14.42 -0.78 -24.23
N THR A 134 14.01 0.43 -24.61
CA THR A 134 14.00 0.91 -26.00
C THR A 134 15.20 1.81 -26.30
N HIS A 135 16.21 1.85 -25.43
CA HIS A 135 17.43 2.64 -25.62
C HIS A 135 17.18 4.16 -25.71
N ARG A 136 16.16 4.65 -25.01
CA ARG A 136 15.91 6.09 -24.78
C ARG A 136 16.31 6.45 -23.35
N THR A 137 16.42 7.74 -23.07
CA THR A 137 16.80 8.25 -21.74
C THR A 137 15.59 8.87 -21.03
N PRO A 138 15.18 8.38 -19.85
CA PRO A 138 14.13 9.05 -19.09
C PRO A 138 14.68 10.34 -18.49
N VAL A 139 13.96 11.45 -18.64
CA VAL A 139 14.26 12.73 -17.98
C VAL A 139 13.10 13.13 -17.07
N ALA A 140 13.42 13.64 -15.89
CA ALA A 140 12.44 13.95 -14.86
C ALA A 140 12.14 15.45 -14.82
N ASN A 141 10.85 15.76 -14.81
CA ASN A 141 10.29 16.99 -14.24
C ASN A 141 9.60 16.59 -12.93
N GLU A 142 10.34 16.62 -11.82
CA GLU A 142 9.83 16.16 -10.53
C GLU A 142 8.64 17.02 -10.08
N LEU A 143 7.54 16.39 -9.68
CA LEU A 143 6.38 17.08 -9.15
C LEU A 143 6.70 17.65 -7.77
N VAL A 144 6.24 18.87 -7.53
CA VAL A 144 6.50 19.58 -6.28
C VAL A 144 5.27 19.47 -5.40
N ARG A 145 5.43 19.00 -4.16
CA ARG A 145 4.36 19.05 -3.18
C ARG A 145 4.25 20.47 -2.62
N ARG A 146 3.11 21.13 -2.83
CA ARG A 146 2.79 22.45 -2.23
C ARG A 146 1.49 22.32 -1.46
N ASN A 147 1.55 22.58 -0.15
CA ASN A 147 0.45 22.30 0.77
C ASN A 147 0.02 20.81 0.68
N ASP A 148 -1.27 20.56 0.48
CA ASP A 148 -1.91 19.24 0.43
C ASP A 148 -2.15 18.78 -1.02
N ARG A 149 -1.24 19.14 -1.95
CA ARG A 149 -1.36 18.81 -3.38
C ARG A 149 0.02 18.71 -4.04
N TYR A 150 0.14 17.84 -5.03
CA TYR A 150 1.25 17.85 -5.99
C TYR A 150 1.00 18.88 -7.08
N GLU A 151 2.01 19.64 -7.49
CA GLU A 151 1.95 20.62 -8.57
C GLU A 151 3.09 20.37 -9.56
N ILE A 152 2.90 20.85 -10.79
CA ILE A 152 3.91 20.81 -11.83
C ILE A 152 4.86 21.99 -11.63
N ASP A 153 6.18 21.73 -11.59
CA ASP A 153 7.17 22.78 -11.76
C ASP A 153 7.27 23.16 -13.23
N PHE A 154 6.47 24.15 -13.65
CA PHE A 154 6.45 24.60 -15.04
C PHE A 154 7.73 25.28 -15.50
N GLU A 155 8.55 25.84 -14.59
CA GLU A 155 9.83 26.43 -14.96
C GLU A 155 10.81 25.33 -15.36
N ASP A 156 10.91 24.27 -14.55
CA ASP A 156 11.70 23.09 -14.93
C ASP A 156 11.08 22.38 -16.14
N PHE A 157 9.76 22.23 -16.23
CA PHE A 157 9.09 21.58 -17.36
C PHE A 157 9.44 22.27 -18.68
N GLU A 158 9.30 23.61 -18.73
CA GLU A 158 9.66 24.42 -19.90
C GLU A 158 11.14 24.26 -20.27
N LYS A 159 12.03 24.22 -19.28
CA LYS A 159 13.46 23.97 -19.49
C LYS A 159 13.71 22.58 -20.09
N ARG A 160 13.00 21.53 -19.64
CA ARG A 160 13.17 20.17 -20.16
C ARG A 160 12.70 20.05 -21.61
N VAL A 161 11.52 20.57 -21.94
CA VAL A 161 10.99 20.47 -23.31
C VAL A 161 11.77 21.31 -24.32
N LYS A 162 12.53 22.33 -23.87
CA LYS A 162 13.46 23.11 -24.70
C LYS A 162 14.76 22.37 -25.05
N ASP A 163 15.10 21.29 -24.34
CA ASP A 163 16.24 20.46 -24.73
C ASP A 163 15.92 19.76 -26.04
N ALA A 164 16.72 19.99 -27.08
CA ALA A 164 16.53 19.40 -28.40
C ALA A 164 16.55 17.86 -28.40
N LYS A 165 17.04 17.21 -27.33
CA LYS A 165 16.97 15.76 -27.16
C LYS A 165 15.66 15.28 -26.56
N THR A 166 14.88 16.13 -25.91
CA THR A 166 13.56 15.76 -25.39
C THR A 166 12.56 15.81 -26.53
N THR A 167 12.18 14.64 -27.06
CA THR A 167 11.30 14.53 -28.24
C THR A 167 9.92 13.98 -27.92
N LEU A 168 9.75 13.45 -26.70
CA LEU A 168 8.51 12.84 -26.25
C LEU A 168 8.23 13.17 -24.78
N PHE A 169 6.99 13.50 -24.47
CA PHE A 169 6.45 13.55 -23.12
C PHE A 169 5.47 12.39 -22.91
N LEU A 170 5.70 11.57 -21.88
CA LEU A 170 4.78 10.52 -21.47
C LEU A 170 3.98 11.01 -20.26
N LEU A 171 2.78 11.49 -20.54
CA LEU A 171 1.82 12.00 -19.56
C LEU A 171 1.06 10.83 -18.91
N CYS A 172 0.86 10.90 -17.60
CA CYS A 172 -0.04 10.02 -16.84
C CYS A 172 -1.21 10.87 -16.30
N SER A 173 -2.44 10.61 -16.73
CA SER A 173 -3.60 11.46 -16.47
C SER A 173 -4.91 10.64 -16.37
N PRO A 174 -5.50 10.40 -15.19
CA PRO A 174 -5.04 10.76 -13.85
C PRO A 174 -3.67 10.18 -13.48
N HIS A 175 -2.93 10.90 -12.63
CA HIS A 175 -1.53 10.60 -12.35
C HIS A 175 -1.35 9.53 -11.26
N ASN A 176 -0.73 8.40 -11.59
CA ASN A 176 -0.33 7.36 -10.64
C ASN A 176 1.14 7.57 -10.21
N PRO A 177 1.44 7.75 -8.91
CA PRO A 177 0.64 7.37 -7.74
C PRO A 177 -0.07 8.51 -7.00
N THR A 178 0.15 9.78 -7.39
CA THR A 178 -0.33 10.93 -6.60
C THR A 178 -1.86 11.07 -6.58
N GLY A 179 -2.52 10.48 -7.57
CA GLY A 179 -3.96 10.56 -7.82
C GLY A 179 -4.43 11.97 -8.19
N ARG A 180 -3.52 12.81 -8.71
CA ARG A 180 -3.88 14.09 -9.35
C ARG A 180 -4.75 13.86 -10.58
N VAL A 181 -5.79 14.68 -10.72
CA VAL A 181 -6.52 14.89 -11.97
C VAL A 181 -6.13 16.28 -12.46
N TRP A 182 -5.47 16.34 -13.61
CA TRP A 182 -4.93 17.60 -14.13
C TRP A 182 -6.08 18.51 -14.56
N SER A 183 -5.99 19.78 -14.18
CA SER A 183 -6.94 20.78 -14.64
C SER A 183 -6.75 21.06 -16.13
N GLU A 184 -7.79 21.59 -16.78
CA GLU A 184 -7.66 22.04 -18.17
C GLU A 184 -6.52 23.04 -18.35
N GLU A 185 -6.33 23.98 -17.41
CA GLU A 185 -5.24 24.96 -17.46
C GLU A 185 -3.86 24.29 -17.38
N GLU A 186 -3.68 23.33 -16.48
CA GLU A 186 -2.43 22.57 -16.34
C GLU A 186 -2.13 21.77 -17.63
N LEU A 187 -3.15 21.10 -18.19
CA LEU A 187 -3.03 20.33 -19.43
C LEU A 187 -2.74 21.23 -20.64
N ARG A 188 -3.41 22.38 -20.76
CA ARG A 188 -3.15 23.36 -21.82
C ARG A 188 -1.73 23.86 -21.75
N ARG A 189 -1.26 24.25 -20.57
CA ARG A 189 0.10 24.76 -20.40
C ARG A 189 1.16 23.69 -20.73
N MET A 190 0.97 22.44 -20.30
CA MET A 190 1.89 21.35 -20.67
C MET A 190 1.91 21.11 -22.19
N GLY A 191 0.73 21.00 -22.82
CA GLY A 191 0.62 20.76 -24.25
C GLY A 191 1.22 21.89 -25.10
N GLU A 192 0.89 23.15 -24.80
CA GLU A 192 1.43 24.32 -25.49
C GLU A 192 2.96 24.35 -25.43
N LEU A 193 3.55 24.09 -24.25
CA LEU A 193 5.00 24.01 -24.08
C LEU A 193 5.61 22.86 -24.88
N CYS A 194 4.97 21.69 -24.91
CA CYS A 194 5.43 20.56 -25.72
C CYS A 194 5.42 20.89 -27.22
N PHE A 195 4.28 21.33 -27.77
CA PHE A 195 4.13 21.56 -29.20
C PHE A 195 4.96 22.74 -29.69
N ALA A 196 5.13 23.79 -28.89
CA ALA A 196 6.02 24.91 -29.21
C ALA A 196 7.49 24.50 -29.38
N ASN A 197 7.89 23.37 -28.79
CA ASN A 197 9.26 22.84 -28.86
C ASN A 197 9.37 21.53 -29.66
N GLY A 198 8.32 21.13 -30.40
CA GLY A 198 8.33 19.92 -31.22
C GLY A 198 8.31 18.61 -30.42
N VAL A 199 7.93 18.65 -29.15
CA VAL A 199 7.79 17.46 -28.29
C VAL A 199 6.43 16.83 -28.53
N ARG A 200 6.40 15.55 -28.90
CA ARG A 200 5.16 14.76 -29.04
C ARG A 200 4.67 14.26 -27.69
N ILE A 201 3.41 13.82 -27.59
CA ILE A 201 2.83 13.37 -26.32
C ILE A 201 2.21 11.98 -26.45
N ILE A 202 2.52 11.09 -25.51
CA ILE A 202 1.69 9.93 -25.22
C ILE A 202 0.92 10.24 -23.93
N ALA A 203 -0.40 10.21 -23.98
CA ALA A 203 -1.26 10.38 -22.82
C ALA A 203 -1.75 9.00 -22.33
N ASP A 204 -1.19 8.49 -21.24
CA ASP A 204 -1.74 7.33 -20.53
C ASP A 204 -2.93 7.79 -19.68
N GLU A 205 -4.14 7.56 -20.21
CA GLU A 205 -5.41 7.90 -19.59
C GLU A 205 -6.17 6.67 -19.06
N ILE A 206 -5.46 5.61 -18.68
CA ILE A 206 -6.06 4.36 -18.20
C ILE A 206 -6.98 4.51 -16.99
N HIS A 207 -6.79 5.57 -16.18
CA HIS A 207 -7.56 5.83 -14.96
C HIS A 207 -8.68 6.86 -15.17
N HIS A 208 -8.96 7.30 -16.39
CA HIS A 208 -9.85 8.44 -16.67
C HIS A 208 -11.29 8.34 -16.13
N ASP A 209 -11.80 7.13 -15.93
CA ASP A 209 -13.14 6.92 -15.38
C ASP A 209 -13.16 6.93 -13.85
N ILE A 210 -12.00 6.83 -13.19
CA ILE A 210 -11.86 6.71 -11.73
C ILE A 210 -11.48 8.06 -11.16
N VAL A 211 -12.50 8.85 -10.82
CA VAL A 211 -12.37 10.21 -10.29
C VAL A 211 -13.24 10.39 -9.05
N ALA A 212 -12.81 11.28 -8.15
CA ALA A 212 -13.58 11.62 -6.97
C ALA A 212 -14.91 12.32 -7.32
N PRO A 213 -15.94 12.25 -6.45
CA PRO A 213 -17.19 12.97 -6.66
C PRO A 213 -16.98 14.46 -6.97
N GLY A 214 -17.59 14.93 -8.06
CA GLY A 214 -17.48 16.33 -8.51
C GLY A 214 -16.20 16.67 -9.29
N VAL A 215 -15.21 15.78 -9.33
CA VAL A 215 -14.02 15.93 -10.18
C VAL A 215 -14.34 15.45 -11.59
N LYS A 216 -13.76 16.13 -12.59
CA LYS A 216 -13.87 15.75 -14.01
C LYS A 216 -12.49 15.54 -14.59
N HIS A 217 -12.29 14.39 -15.22
CA HIS A 217 -11.14 14.16 -16.09
C HIS A 217 -11.30 14.94 -17.39
N THR A 218 -10.20 15.50 -17.89
CA THR A 218 -10.15 16.17 -19.20
C THR A 218 -9.15 15.42 -20.08
N THR A 219 -9.64 14.84 -21.17
CA THR A 219 -8.76 14.19 -22.15
C THR A 219 -7.90 15.24 -22.84
N LEU A 220 -6.58 15.04 -22.83
CA LEU A 220 -5.62 16.03 -23.35
C LEU A 220 -5.89 16.39 -24.81
N GLU A 221 -6.12 15.38 -25.65
CA GLU A 221 -6.33 15.54 -27.09
C GLU A 221 -7.50 16.47 -27.43
N LYS A 222 -8.55 16.46 -26.61
CA LYS A 222 -9.73 17.33 -26.79
C LYS A 222 -9.37 18.82 -26.75
N LEU A 223 -8.31 19.17 -26.02
CA LEU A 223 -7.87 20.55 -25.85
C LEU A 223 -7.07 21.08 -27.04
N PHE A 224 -6.56 20.17 -27.90
CA PHE A 224 -5.65 20.44 -29.00
C PHE A 224 -6.05 19.72 -30.30
N PRO A 225 -7.23 20.02 -30.86
CA PRO A 225 -7.68 19.38 -32.11
C PRO A 225 -6.73 19.59 -33.29
N GLU A 226 -5.97 20.69 -33.29
CA GLU A 226 -4.93 21.02 -34.28
C GLU A 226 -3.64 20.20 -34.10
N HIS A 227 -3.37 19.67 -32.91
CA HIS A 227 -2.20 18.83 -32.59
C HIS A 227 -2.53 17.35 -32.37
N LYS A 228 -3.71 16.90 -32.81
CA LYS A 228 -4.14 15.50 -32.65
C LYS A 228 -3.22 14.47 -33.33
N ASN A 229 -2.37 14.89 -34.27
CA ASN A 229 -1.42 13.99 -34.92
C ASN A 229 -0.13 13.81 -34.10
N GLU A 230 0.14 14.74 -33.17
CA GLU A 230 1.29 14.74 -32.26
C GLU A 230 0.96 14.09 -30.90
N ILE A 231 -0.31 13.78 -30.66
CA ILE A 231 -0.82 13.14 -29.44
C ILE A 231 -1.25 11.71 -29.77
N ILE A 232 -0.82 10.75 -28.93
CA ILE A 232 -1.40 9.40 -28.90
C ILE A 232 -2.03 9.18 -27.52
N THR A 233 -3.33 8.94 -27.50
CA THR A 233 -4.09 8.70 -26.27
C THR A 233 -4.23 7.19 -26.03
N CYS A 234 -3.86 6.73 -24.84
CA CYS A 234 -3.96 5.33 -24.41
C CYS A 234 -5.06 5.22 -23.34
N ALA A 235 -6.11 4.45 -23.62
CA ALA A 235 -7.21 4.20 -22.69
C ALA A 235 -7.53 2.71 -22.59
N SER A 236 -8.13 2.27 -21.48
CA SER A 236 -8.56 0.88 -21.31
C SER A 236 -9.57 0.76 -20.18
N VAL A 237 -10.53 -0.13 -20.36
CA VAL A 237 -11.45 -0.53 -19.28
C VAL A 237 -10.79 -1.34 -18.16
N SER A 238 -9.55 -1.78 -18.34
CA SER A 238 -8.90 -2.73 -17.43
C SER A 238 -8.87 -2.25 -15.98
N LYS A 239 -8.61 -0.95 -15.77
CA LYS A 239 -8.67 -0.34 -14.43
C LYS A 239 -10.08 0.07 -14.08
N THR A 240 -10.84 0.63 -15.02
CA THR A 240 -12.22 1.06 -14.79
C THR A 240 -13.09 -0.07 -14.24
N PHE A 241 -13.11 -1.24 -14.89
CA PHE A 241 -14.05 -2.33 -14.58
C PHE A 241 -13.40 -3.59 -14.01
N ASN A 242 -12.17 -3.49 -13.49
CA ASN A 242 -11.40 -4.62 -12.94
C ASN A 242 -11.11 -5.75 -13.96
N LEU A 243 -10.91 -5.41 -15.24
CA LEU A 243 -10.77 -6.36 -16.36
C LEU A 243 -9.33 -6.55 -16.84
N ALA A 244 -8.32 -6.29 -16.00
CA ALA A 244 -6.91 -6.36 -16.40
C ALA A 244 -6.48 -7.73 -16.96
N GLY A 245 -7.08 -8.82 -16.46
CA GLY A 245 -6.84 -10.18 -16.97
C GLY A 245 -7.34 -10.42 -18.40
N LEU A 246 -8.16 -9.53 -18.97
CA LEU A 246 -8.66 -9.63 -20.34
C LEU A 246 -7.74 -8.95 -21.36
N ALA A 247 -6.62 -8.36 -20.96
CA ALA A 247 -5.54 -7.94 -21.88
C ALA A 247 -6.02 -7.16 -23.13
N TYR A 248 -6.67 -6.01 -22.90
CA TYR A 248 -7.17 -5.15 -23.97
C TYR A 248 -6.98 -3.66 -23.65
N SER A 249 -6.59 -2.89 -24.66
CA SER A 249 -6.45 -1.42 -24.60
C SER A 249 -6.83 -0.79 -25.94
N ASN A 250 -7.37 0.43 -25.86
CA ASN A 250 -7.68 1.31 -26.97
C ASN A 250 -6.52 2.31 -27.13
N ILE A 251 -5.83 2.24 -28.26
CA ILE A 251 -4.73 3.15 -28.60
C ILE A 251 -5.24 4.05 -29.73
N ILE A 252 -5.38 5.35 -29.44
CA ILE A 252 -5.96 6.31 -30.37
C ILE A 252 -4.82 6.98 -31.14
N ILE A 253 -4.76 6.72 -32.44
CA ILE A 253 -3.70 7.22 -33.34
C ILE A 253 -4.38 7.88 -34.53
N HIS A 254 -4.12 9.17 -34.75
CA HIS A 254 -4.69 9.91 -35.88
C HIS A 254 -3.75 10.00 -37.08
N ASP A 255 -2.45 10.21 -36.82
CA ASP A 255 -1.46 10.46 -37.85
C ASP A 255 -1.31 9.26 -38.80
N PRO A 256 -1.54 9.42 -40.12
CA PRO A 256 -1.46 8.31 -41.07
C PRO A 256 -0.09 7.62 -41.13
N HIS A 257 1.00 8.35 -40.86
CA HIS A 257 2.34 7.77 -40.86
C HIS A 257 2.56 6.92 -39.60
N LEU A 258 2.17 7.40 -38.43
CA LEU A 258 2.21 6.64 -37.17
C LEU A 258 1.30 5.41 -37.22
N LYS A 259 0.14 5.49 -37.87
CA LYS A 259 -0.72 4.32 -38.14
C LYS A 259 0.01 3.23 -38.92
N ALA A 260 0.66 3.62 -40.03
CA ALA A 260 1.41 2.67 -40.85
C ALA A 260 2.60 2.06 -40.08
N LEU A 261 3.27 2.84 -39.23
CA LEU A 261 4.33 2.34 -38.36
C LEU A 261 3.80 1.41 -37.27
N TRP A 262 2.66 1.73 -36.68
CA TRP A 262 1.98 0.87 -35.72
C TRP A 262 1.59 -0.48 -36.34
N ASP A 263 0.94 -0.45 -37.51
CA ASP A 263 0.52 -1.67 -38.23
C ASP A 263 1.74 -2.53 -38.58
N LYS A 264 2.84 -1.91 -39.05
CA LYS A 264 4.07 -2.64 -39.33
C LYS A 264 4.65 -3.27 -38.06
N LEU A 265 4.82 -2.49 -36.99
CA LEU A 265 5.53 -2.94 -35.80
C LEU A 265 4.66 -3.87 -34.95
N ALA A 266 3.53 -3.39 -34.45
CA ALA A 266 2.68 -4.12 -33.52
C ALA A 266 2.03 -5.34 -34.20
N ALA A 267 1.36 -5.14 -35.33
CA ALA A 267 0.66 -6.23 -36.03
C ALA A 267 1.60 -7.08 -36.89
N GLY A 268 2.49 -6.47 -37.67
CA GLY A 268 3.42 -7.17 -38.57
C GLY A 268 4.56 -7.88 -37.84
N ASP A 269 5.41 -7.14 -37.14
CA ASP A 269 6.64 -7.67 -36.55
C ASP A 269 6.37 -8.47 -35.25
N TYR A 270 5.41 -8.02 -34.42
CA TYR A 270 5.11 -8.64 -33.12
C TYR A 270 3.82 -9.48 -33.07
N GLY A 271 2.98 -9.45 -34.11
CA GLY A 271 1.76 -10.25 -34.17
C GLY A 271 0.62 -9.82 -33.23
N VAL A 272 0.66 -8.59 -32.70
CA VAL A 272 -0.42 -8.01 -31.88
C VAL A 272 -1.54 -7.52 -32.80
N MET A 273 -2.36 -8.44 -33.30
CA MET A 273 -3.37 -8.14 -34.33
C MET A 273 -4.80 -8.10 -33.82
N TYR A 274 -5.23 -9.14 -33.09
CA TYR A 274 -6.63 -9.28 -32.68
C TYR A 274 -6.75 -9.70 -31.20
N PRO A 275 -7.73 -9.15 -30.48
CA PRO A 275 -8.04 -9.59 -29.13
C PRO A 275 -8.67 -10.98 -29.11
N ASN A 276 -8.57 -11.67 -27.98
CA ASN A 276 -9.26 -12.94 -27.79
C ASN A 276 -10.80 -12.74 -27.71
N PRO A 277 -11.61 -13.76 -28.04
CA PRO A 277 -13.07 -13.65 -28.08
C PRO A 277 -13.74 -13.20 -26.78
N LEU A 278 -13.18 -13.55 -25.63
CA LEU A 278 -13.73 -13.17 -24.33
C LEU A 278 -13.50 -11.69 -24.07
N SER A 279 -12.32 -11.18 -24.42
CA SER A 279 -12.04 -9.75 -24.34
C SER A 279 -13.00 -8.95 -25.21
N ILE A 280 -13.17 -9.30 -26.49
CA ILE A 280 -14.12 -8.59 -27.38
C ILE A 280 -15.48 -8.44 -26.70
N THR A 281 -16.01 -9.56 -26.20
CA THR A 281 -17.32 -9.62 -25.53
C THR A 281 -17.36 -8.75 -24.28
N ALA A 282 -16.36 -8.86 -23.41
CA ALA A 282 -16.33 -8.16 -22.14
C ALA A 282 -16.17 -6.65 -22.30
N ILE A 283 -15.32 -6.20 -23.24
CA ILE A 283 -15.09 -4.77 -23.50
C ILE A 283 -16.37 -4.12 -24.01
N GLU A 284 -17.03 -4.75 -24.98
CA GLU A 284 -18.28 -4.26 -25.54
C GLU A 284 -19.37 -4.17 -24.45
N ALA A 285 -19.51 -5.22 -23.63
CA ALA A 285 -20.46 -5.25 -22.53
C ALA A 285 -20.14 -4.20 -21.45
N ALA A 286 -18.85 -4.02 -21.11
CA ALA A 286 -18.41 -3.08 -20.10
C ALA A 286 -18.76 -1.65 -20.47
N TYR A 287 -18.46 -1.22 -21.71
CA TYR A 287 -18.87 0.11 -22.17
C TYR A 287 -20.38 0.27 -22.35
N ALA A 288 -21.07 -0.79 -22.77
CA ALA A 288 -22.52 -0.72 -22.98
C ALA A 288 -23.34 -0.69 -21.68
N THR A 289 -22.84 -1.29 -20.60
CA THR A 289 -23.64 -1.56 -19.39
C THR A 289 -22.99 -1.16 -18.07
N GLY A 290 -21.70 -0.79 -18.08
CA GLY A 290 -20.90 -0.59 -16.87
C GLY A 290 -21.08 0.77 -16.19
N GLU A 291 -21.69 1.76 -16.84
CA GLU A 291 -21.84 3.13 -16.29
C GLU A 291 -22.44 3.17 -14.87
N PRO A 292 -23.58 2.52 -14.57
CA PRO A 292 -24.12 2.52 -13.22
C PRO A 292 -23.20 1.88 -12.17
N TRP A 293 -22.30 0.97 -12.59
CA TRP A 293 -21.35 0.31 -11.71
C TRP A 293 -20.17 1.22 -11.37
N ILE A 294 -19.56 1.87 -12.38
CA ILE A 294 -18.41 2.75 -12.15
C ILE A 294 -18.83 4.02 -11.38
N ASP A 295 -20.03 4.54 -11.63
CA ASP A 295 -20.54 5.70 -10.90
C ASP A 295 -20.71 5.41 -9.40
N GLN A 296 -21.21 4.22 -9.04
CA GLN A 296 -21.32 3.79 -7.64
C GLN A 296 -19.95 3.44 -7.05
N LEU A 297 -19.08 2.78 -7.83
CA LEU A 297 -17.73 2.44 -7.40
C LEU A 297 -16.94 3.70 -7.05
N ASN A 298 -16.99 4.76 -7.85
CA ASN A 298 -16.25 6.00 -7.57
C ASN A 298 -16.64 6.62 -6.21
N GLY A 299 -17.92 6.56 -5.84
CA GLY A 299 -18.37 6.97 -4.51
C GLY A 299 -17.75 6.11 -3.41
N TYR A 300 -17.82 4.78 -3.55
CA TYR A 300 -17.25 3.84 -2.58
C TYR A 300 -15.73 3.97 -2.43
N LEU A 301 -15.00 4.11 -3.55
CA LEU A 301 -13.56 4.31 -3.56
C LEU A 301 -13.15 5.62 -2.88
N HIS A 302 -13.90 6.70 -3.15
CA HIS A 302 -13.67 7.99 -2.50
C HIS A 302 -13.89 7.90 -0.99
N ASP A 303 -14.99 7.29 -0.55
CA ASP A 303 -15.25 7.06 0.87
C ASP A 303 -14.13 6.22 1.49
N ASN A 304 -13.59 5.23 0.77
CA ASN A 304 -12.45 4.45 1.21
C ASN A 304 -11.21 5.31 1.48
N LEU A 305 -10.90 6.22 0.57
CA LEU A 305 -9.78 7.16 0.69
C LEU A 305 -9.98 8.18 1.82
N VAL A 306 -11.20 8.71 2.01
CA VAL A 306 -11.54 9.61 3.12
C VAL A 306 -11.33 8.94 4.47
N PHE A 307 -11.87 7.73 4.65
CA PHE A 307 -11.66 6.96 5.87
C PHE A 307 -10.19 6.64 6.12
N ALA A 308 -9.42 6.31 5.08
CA ALA A 308 -8.00 6.04 5.24
C ALA A 308 -7.26 7.27 5.78
N LYS A 309 -7.54 8.46 5.23
CA LYS A 309 -7.01 9.73 5.74
C LYS A 309 -7.40 9.96 7.21
N ASP A 310 -8.67 9.80 7.55
CA ASP A 310 -9.17 10.02 8.92
C ASP A 310 -8.57 9.03 9.92
N TYR A 311 -8.41 7.77 9.51
CA TYR A 311 -7.78 6.72 10.32
C TYR A 311 -6.31 7.06 10.60
N LEU A 312 -5.56 7.48 9.58
CA LEU A 312 -4.18 7.91 9.72
C LEU A 312 -4.05 9.12 10.63
N ALA A 313 -4.91 10.14 10.47
CA ALA A 313 -4.88 11.33 11.33
C ALA A 313 -5.05 10.98 12.82
N LYS A 314 -5.82 9.93 13.13
CA LYS A 314 -6.04 9.45 14.49
C LYS A 314 -4.91 8.55 15.02
N HIS A 315 -4.34 7.68 14.18
CA HIS A 315 -3.46 6.60 14.62
C HIS A 315 -1.98 6.77 14.26
N LEU A 316 -1.67 7.58 13.25
CA LEU A 316 -0.34 7.98 12.81
C LEU A 316 -0.35 9.49 12.46
N PRO A 317 -0.52 10.39 13.43
CA PRO A 317 -0.76 11.82 13.18
C PRO A 317 0.38 12.56 12.47
N LYS A 318 1.58 11.97 12.39
CA LYS A 318 2.71 12.55 11.64
C LYS A 318 2.75 12.08 10.18
N ALA A 319 1.96 11.07 9.80
CA ALA A 319 1.86 10.60 8.44
C ALA A 319 0.99 11.59 7.65
N LYS A 320 1.31 11.80 6.38
CA LYS A 320 0.57 12.73 5.53
C LYS A 320 -0.05 11.99 4.36
N MET A 321 -1.34 12.19 4.17
CA MET A 321 -2.11 11.67 3.06
C MET A 321 -3.18 12.69 2.69
N ASP A 322 -3.25 13.02 1.41
CA ASP A 322 -4.35 13.80 0.84
C ASP A 322 -5.39 12.82 0.30
N VAL A 323 -6.65 13.26 0.22
CA VAL A 323 -7.66 12.48 -0.50
C VAL A 323 -7.44 12.73 -2.00
N PRO A 324 -7.08 11.70 -2.79
CA PRO A 324 -6.78 11.88 -4.19
C PRO A 324 -7.99 12.37 -5.01
N GLU A 325 -7.70 13.14 -6.07
CA GLU A 325 -8.70 13.63 -7.03
C GLU A 325 -9.17 12.50 -7.97
N GLY A 326 -8.37 11.46 -8.15
CA GLY A 326 -8.70 10.26 -8.93
C GLY A 326 -7.81 9.06 -8.59
N THR A 327 -8.02 7.96 -9.33
CA THR A 327 -7.50 6.63 -9.01
C THR A 327 -8.09 6.06 -7.69
N TYR A 328 -7.56 4.94 -7.22
CA TYR A 328 -7.96 4.28 -5.96
C TYR A 328 -6.75 4.00 -5.05
N PHE A 329 -5.73 4.86 -5.13
CA PHE A 329 -4.51 4.69 -4.34
C PHE A 329 -4.42 5.75 -3.25
N ALA A 330 -4.20 5.32 -2.01
CA ALA A 330 -3.70 6.19 -0.97
C ALA A 330 -2.17 6.32 -1.13
N TRP A 331 -1.71 7.56 -1.29
CA TRP A 331 -0.28 7.90 -1.37
C TRP A 331 0.16 8.54 -0.05
N ILE A 332 0.81 7.75 0.80
CA ILE A 332 0.98 8.04 2.22
C ILE A 332 2.45 8.32 2.51
N ASP A 333 2.77 9.54 2.92
CA ASP A 333 4.08 9.92 3.46
C ASP A 333 4.21 9.38 4.88
N VAL A 334 5.17 8.48 5.10
CA VAL A 334 5.46 7.86 6.39
C VAL A 334 6.86 8.19 6.91
N GLU A 335 7.56 9.18 6.35
CA GLU A 335 8.93 9.55 6.72
C GLU A 335 9.17 9.59 8.24
N PRO A 336 8.31 10.23 9.06
CA PRO A 336 8.54 10.33 10.51
C PRO A 336 8.55 8.99 11.27
N TYR A 337 8.05 7.92 10.65
CA TYR A 337 7.95 6.56 11.20
C TYR A 337 9.00 5.60 10.62
N LEU A 338 9.83 6.05 9.67
CA LEU A 338 10.86 5.23 9.03
C LEU A 338 12.13 5.14 9.90
N GLN A 339 11.98 4.55 11.08
CA GLN A 339 13.06 4.34 12.05
C GLN A 339 13.44 2.85 12.16
N GLY A 340 14.66 2.57 12.63
CA GLY A 340 15.15 1.19 12.82
C GLY A 340 14.96 0.31 11.58
N ALA A 341 14.37 -0.87 11.77
CA ALA A 341 14.11 -1.83 10.69
C ALA A 341 13.12 -1.31 9.63
N ALA A 342 12.14 -0.48 10.02
CA ALA A 342 11.19 0.12 9.09
C ALA A 342 11.88 1.09 8.12
N GLY A 343 12.86 1.87 8.61
CA GLY A 343 13.64 2.78 7.76
C GLY A 343 14.62 2.11 6.80
N ALA A 344 14.97 0.85 7.06
CA ALA A 344 15.85 0.08 6.18
C ALA A 344 15.09 -0.53 5.00
N ASP A 345 13.94 -1.17 5.28
CA ASP A 345 13.10 -1.84 4.29
C ASP A 345 11.65 -1.91 4.82
N VAL A 346 10.88 -0.85 4.57
CA VAL A 346 9.50 -0.72 5.08
C VAL A 346 8.57 -1.81 4.53
N ASP A 347 8.77 -2.23 3.28
CA ASP A 347 8.01 -3.30 2.63
C ASP A 347 8.16 -4.62 3.42
N THR A 348 9.42 -5.08 3.58
CA THR A 348 9.71 -6.30 4.31
C THR A 348 9.35 -6.19 5.79
N TYR A 349 9.49 -5.00 6.37
CA TYR A 349 9.09 -4.73 7.75
C TYR A 349 7.59 -4.94 7.94
N LEU A 350 6.74 -4.35 7.10
CA LEU A 350 5.28 -4.49 7.20
C LEU A 350 4.82 -5.92 6.95
N VAL A 351 5.44 -6.64 6.00
CA VAL A 351 5.13 -8.05 5.78
C VAL A 351 5.44 -8.89 7.02
N LYS A 352 6.61 -8.72 7.64
CA LYS A 352 7.01 -9.52 8.80
C LYS A 352 6.27 -9.15 10.10
N THR A 353 5.97 -7.87 10.29
CA THR A 353 5.46 -7.37 11.57
C THR A 353 3.94 -7.16 11.58
N ALA A 354 3.34 -6.97 10.41
CA ALA A 354 1.92 -6.70 10.23
C ALA A 354 1.23 -7.68 9.28
N ASP A 355 1.95 -8.59 8.61
CA ASP A 355 1.35 -9.55 7.66
C ASP A 355 0.47 -8.85 6.61
N ILE A 356 0.97 -7.72 6.10
CA ILE A 356 0.39 -6.94 5.01
C ILE A 356 1.47 -6.62 3.98
N LEU A 357 1.07 -6.54 2.71
CA LEU A 357 1.95 -6.13 1.62
C LEU A 357 1.43 -4.83 0.99
N ILE A 358 2.21 -3.75 1.07
CA ILE A 358 1.89 -2.44 0.51
C ILE A 358 3.02 -2.02 -0.43
N GLU A 359 2.68 -1.54 -1.62
CA GLU A 359 3.70 -1.17 -2.59
C GLU A 359 4.51 0.05 -2.09
N SER A 360 5.81 -0.13 -1.94
CA SER A 360 6.74 0.87 -1.43
C SER A 360 8.14 0.63 -1.99
N GLY A 361 9.13 1.43 -1.60
CA GLY A 361 10.50 1.25 -2.05
C GLY A 361 11.48 0.94 -0.93
N LYS A 362 12.65 0.41 -1.31
CA LYS A 362 13.80 0.37 -0.40
C LYS A 362 14.51 1.71 -0.42
N LYS A 363 15.18 2.07 0.68
CA LYS A 363 16.03 3.25 0.72
C LYS A 363 17.01 3.25 -0.46
N GLY A 364 16.96 4.30 -1.29
CA GLY A 364 17.78 4.43 -2.49
C GLY A 364 17.28 3.72 -3.75
N ALA A 365 16.14 3.01 -3.68
CA ALA A 365 15.49 2.38 -4.83
C ALA A 365 13.95 2.46 -4.70
N PRO A 366 13.36 3.68 -4.68
CA PRO A 366 11.92 3.86 -4.66
C PRO A 366 11.26 3.20 -5.87
N ILE A 367 10.15 2.46 -5.66
CA ILE A 367 9.41 1.87 -6.79
C ILE A 367 8.93 2.95 -7.76
N PHE A 368 8.54 4.12 -7.25
CA PHE A 368 7.99 5.22 -8.04
C PHE A 368 9.04 6.24 -8.52
N GLY A 369 10.33 5.92 -8.40
CA GLY A 369 11.40 6.85 -8.74
C GLY A 369 11.53 8.02 -7.74
N PRO A 370 12.24 9.09 -8.12
CA PRO A 370 12.47 10.25 -7.26
C PRO A 370 11.19 10.83 -6.66
N GLY A 371 11.23 11.19 -5.38
CA GLY A 371 10.07 11.71 -4.65
C GLY A 371 9.14 10.63 -4.08
N GLY A 372 9.50 9.35 -4.22
CA GLY A 372 8.77 8.20 -3.69
C GLY A 372 9.47 7.45 -2.55
N GLU A 373 10.57 7.98 -2.00
CA GLU A 373 11.46 7.30 -1.05
C GLU A 373 10.80 6.98 0.29
N HIS A 374 9.88 7.83 0.74
CA HIS A 374 9.24 7.74 2.06
C HIS A 374 7.74 7.43 1.98
N TYR A 375 7.28 7.04 0.79
CA TYR A 375 5.87 6.89 0.51
C TYR A 375 5.45 5.43 0.38
N LEU A 376 4.23 5.14 0.85
CA LEU A 376 3.52 3.89 0.61
C LEU A 376 2.38 4.16 -0.38
N ARG A 377 2.25 3.36 -1.44
CA ARG A 377 1.05 3.34 -2.30
C ARG A 377 0.14 2.18 -1.90
N MET A 378 -0.88 2.49 -1.11
CA MET A 378 -1.87 1.51 -0.68
C MET A 378 -3.06 1.48 -1.65
N ASN A 379 -3.34 0.31 -2.22
CA ASN A 379 -4.54 0.08 -3.02
C ASN A 379 -5.78 0.02 -2.10
N THR A 380 -6.71 0.97 -2.24
CA THR A 380 -7.94 1.06 -1.45
C THR A 380 -9.18 0.53 -2.18
N ALA A 381 -9.02 -0.08 -3.36
CA ALA A 381 -10.09 -0.76 -4.09
C ALA A 381 -10.35 -2.17 -3.54
N CYS A 382 -10.79 -2.22 -2.29
CA CYS A 382 -11.19 -3.43 -1.56
C CYS A 382 -12.35 -3.12 -0.61
N PRO A 383 -13.05 -4.15 -0.08
CA PRO A 383 -14.09 -3.96 0.92
C PRO A 383 -13.59 -3.18 2.14
N ARG A 384 -14.45 -2.33 2.71
CA ARG A 384 -14.17 -1.44 3.85
C ARG A 384 -13.50 -2.18 5.00
N SER A 385 -14.01 -3.36 5.34
CA SER A 385 -13.50 -4.21 6.42
C SER A 385 -12.05 -4.65 6.19
N MET A 386 -11.68 -4.97 4.95
CA MET A 386 -10.31 -5.32 4.58
C MET A 386 -9.40 -4.10 4.69
N LEU A 387 -9.84 -2.94 4.20
CA LEU A 387 -9.08 -1.69 4.30
C LEU A 387 -8.83 -1.29 5.76
N GLU A 388 -9.86 -1.34 6.61
CA GLU A 388 -9.75 -1.06 8.05
C GLU A 388 -8.73 -1.98 8.72
N GLU A 389 -8.77 -3.28 8.43
CA GLU A 389 -7.81 -4.23 8.97
C GLU A 389 -6.38 -3.95 8.49
N GLY A 390 -6.21 -3.63 7.20
CA GLY A 390 -4.91 -3.24 6.65
C GLY A 390 -4.32 -2.00 7.32
N LEU A 391 -5.14 -0.95 7.46
CA LEU A 391 -4.74 0.30 8.13
C LEU A 391 -4.43 0.07 9.62
N ARG A 392 -5.23 -0.73 10.32
CA ARG A 392 -4.99 -1.11 11.72
C ARG A 392 -3.63 -1.78 11.89
N ARG A 393 -3.32 -2.78 11.07
CA ARG A 393 -2.04 -3.51 11.14
C ARG A 393 -0.86 -2.60 10.77
N MET A 394 -1.01 -1.78 9.73
CA MET A 394 0.01 -0.81 9.32
C MET A 394 0.31 0.20 10.45
N CYS A 395 -0.72 0.82 11.04
CA CYS A 395 -0.56 1.81 12.11
C CYS A 395 0.06 1.20 13.37
N GLN A 396 -0.31 -0.04 13.71
CA GLN A 396 0.31 -0.76 14.81
C GLN A 396 1.79 -1.04 14.57
N ALA A 397 2.19 -1.44 13.36
CA ALA A 397 3.59 -1.70 13.04
C ALA A 397 4.42 -0.41 13.02
N LEU A 398 3.99 0.61 12.26
CA LEU A 398 4.74 1.86 12.12
C LEU A 398 4.77 2.71 13.40
N GLY A 399 3.75 2.58 14.25
CA GLY A 399 3.69 3.29 15.53
C GLY A 399 4.56 2.70 16.63
N ARG A 400 5.21 1.54 16.41
CA ARG A 400 6.08 0.93 17.41
C ARG A 400 7.13 1.92 17.92
N VAL A 401 7.45 1.79 19.20
CA VAL A 401 8.46 2.60 19.88
C VAL A 401 9.84 2.08 19.49
N PHE A 402 10.72 3.00 19.09
CA PHE A 402 12.08 2.68 18.66
C PHE A 402 13.12 3.16 19.69
N GLU A 403 14.34 2.67 19.55
CA GLU A 403 15.48 3.14 20.33
C GLU A 403 15.69 4.65 20.08
N GLY A 404 15.90 5.40 21.16
CA GLY A 404 15.97 6.86 21.16
C GLY A 404 14.64 7.58 21.33
N ALA A 405 13.50 6.87 21.26
CA ALA A 405 12.19 7.50 21.49
C ALA A 405 12.03 7.98 22.94
N ARG A 406 11.43 9.17 23.10
CA ARG A 406 11.01 9.67 24.41
C ARG A 406 9.56 9.30 24.66
N LEU A 407 9.30 8.62 25.76
CA LEU A 407 7.98 8.19 26.18
C LEU A 407 7.22 9.33 26.87
N ASP A 408 5.91 9.34 26.72
CA ASP A 408 5.05 10.20 27.53
C ASP A 408 4.99 9.69 28.98
N ASP A 409 4.81 10.62 29.92
CA ASP A 409 4.70 10.27 31.33
C ASP A 409 3.30 9.72 31.66
N ALA A 410 3.14 8.42 31.48
CA ALA A 410 1.87 7.74 31.67
C ALA A 410 1.53 7.55 33.15
N ALA A 411 0.24 7.65 33.49
CA ALA A 411 -0.26 7.24 34.79
C ALA A 411 -0.20 5.72 34.92
N LEU A 412 0.33 5.23 36.03
CA LEU A 412 0.49 3.81 36.33
C LEU A 412 -0.29 3.44 37.60
N GLU A 413 -0.91 2.27 37.57
CA GLU A 413 -1.59 1.69 38.72
C GLU A 413 -0.94 0.34 39.04
N THR A 414 -0.60 0.12 40.30
CA THR A 414 -0.18 -1.18 40.82
C THR A 414 -1.27 -1.73 41.73
N PRO A 415 -1.20 -3.01 42.14
CA PRO A 415 -2.11 -3.54 43.16
C PRO A 415 -2.08 -2.75 44.48
N TRP A 416 -1.01 -1.98 44.75
CA TRP A 416 -0.76 -1.38 46.06
C TRP A 416 -0.68 0.14 46.05
N ARG A 417 -0.40 0.77 44.91
CA ARG A 417 -0.28 2.23 44.80
C ARG A 417 -0.50 2.73 43.37
N LYS A 418 -0.68 4.04 43.26
CA LYS A 418 -0.68 4.78 41.98
C LYS A 418 0.59 5.62 41.88
N GLY A 419 1.02 5.90 40.66
CA GLY A 419 2.12 6.80 40.37
C GLY A 419 2.20 7.09 38.88
N THR A 420 3.32 7.64 38.45
CA THR A 420 3.61 7.89 37.03
C THR A 420 4.82 7.12 36.57
N LEU A 421 4.99 7.00 35.26
CA LEU A 421 6.16 6.32 34.69
C LEU A 421 7.46 7.03 35.07
N SER A 422 7.49 8.37 35.08
CA SER A 422 8.66 9.16 35.46
C SER A 422 9.06 8.95 36.92
N GLU A 423 8.09 8.85 37.83
CA GLU A 423 8.33 8.52 39.25
C GLU A 423 8.87 7.10 39.41
N MET A 424 8.40 6.16 38.58
CA MET A 424 8.79 4.77 38.64
C MET A 424 10.06 4.43 37.85
N VAL A 425 10.60 5.32 37.02
CA VAL A 425 11.84 5.12 36.25
C VAL A 425 12.97 6.03 36.79
N ASP A 426 13.43 5.71 37.99
CA ASP A 426 14.52 6.43 38.71
C ASP A 426 15.93 5.98 38.34
N ARG A 427 16.04 4.86 37.63
CA ARG A 427 17.27 4.22 37.12
C ARG A 427 16.91 3.42 35.86
N PRO A 428 17.87 2.84 35.11
CA PRO A 428 17.57 1.98 33.97
C PRO A 428 16.51 0.93 34.34
N THR A 429 15.39 0.93 33.63
CA THR A 429 14.20 0.15 34.00
C THR A 429 13.71 -0.64 32.80
N PHE A 430 13.56 -1.95 32.97
CA PHE A 430 12.90 -2.81 31.99
C PHE A 430 11.39 -2.76 32.19
N LEU A 431 10.69 -2.15 31.23
CA LEU A 431 9.24 -2.18 31.15
C LEU A 431 8.82 -3.42 30.34
N ILE A 432 8.27 -4.43 31.02
CA ILE A 432 8.00 -5.77 30.47
C ILE A 432 6.50 -5.97 30.34
N PHE A 433 5.98 -5.95 29.12
CA PHE A 433 4.59 -6.23 28.82
C PHE A 433 4.38 -7.74 28.70
N LEU A 434 3.46 -8.29 29.49
CA LEU A 434 3.01 -9.68 29.43
C LEU A 434 1.49 -9.72 29.20
N ARG A 435 0.86 -10.90 29.24
CA ARG A 435 -0.59 -11.01 29.00
C ARG A 435 -1.40 -10.60 30.22
N TYR A 436 -1.51 -11.51 31.18
CA TYR A 436 -2.25 -11.33 32.42
C TYR A 436 -1.71 -12.34 33.44
N TYR A 437 -1.99 -12.11 34.72
CA TYR A 437 -1.42 -12.87 35.81
C TYR A 437 -1.83 -14.35 35.79
N GLY A 438 -3.06 -14.68 35.41
CA GLY A 438 -3.54 -16.06 35.29
C GLY A 438 -2.86 -16.90 34.19
N CYS A 439 -2.11 -16.27 33.27
CA CYS A 439 -1.45 -16.97 32.18
C CYS A 439 -0.21 -17.74 32.67
N THR A 440 -0.20 -19.07 32.53
CA THR A 440 0.90 -19.93 33.00
C THR A 440 2.26 -19.60 32.38
N VAL A 441 2.27 -19.12 31.14
CA VAL A 441 3.50 -18.69 30.46
C VAL A 441 4.04 -17.39 31.06
N CYS A 442 3.17 -16.43 31.34
CA CYS A 442 3.55 -15.16 31.97
C CYS A 442 3.99 -15.38 33.42
N GLN A 443 3.31 -16.26 34.17
CA GLN A 443 3.72 -16.68 35.51
C GLN A 443 5.11 -17.30 35.51
N LEU A 444 5.42 -18.14 34.52
CA LEU A 444 6.75 -18.73 34.38
C LEU A 444 7.82 -17.65 34.13
N ASP A 445 7.53 -16.66 33.28
CA ASP A 445 8.45 -15.54 33.03
C ASP A 445 8.69 -14.70 34.28
N MET A 446 7.62 -14.35 35.01
CA MET A 446 7.73 -13.60 36.26
C MET A 446 8.49 -14.38 37.32
N ARG A 447 8.31 -15.70 37.40
CA ARG A 447 9.05 -16.57 38.31
C ARG A 447 10.54 -16.61 37.97
N ARG A 448 10.90 -16.77 36.70
CA ARG A 448 12.30 -16.73 36.24
C ARG A 448 12.94 -15.37 36.51
N LEU A 449 12.21 -14.29 36.21
CA LEU A 449 12.65 -12.93 36.51
C LEU A 449 12.91 -12.76 38.01
N LYS A 450 12.03 -13.28 38.87
CA LYS A 450 12.22 -13.27 40.33
C LYS A 450 13.47 -14.04 40.76
N GLU A 451 13.66 -15.25 40.23
CA GLU A 451 14.80 -16.13 40.56
C GLU A 451 16.15 -15.50 40.17
N GLN A 452 16.17 -14.67 39.13
CA GLN A 452 17.39 -14.02 38.61
C GLN A 452 17.43 -12.50 38.85
N TYR A 453 16.51 -11.96 39.65
CA TYR A 453 16.34 -10.50 39.76
C TYR A 453 17.57 -9.79 40.34
N GLU A 454 18.31 -10.46 41.22
CA GLU A 454 19.55 -9.94 41.77
C GLU A 454 20.58 -9.58 40.68
N GLU A 455 20.62 -10.34 39.57
CA GLU A 455 21.51 -10.05 38.43
C GLU A 455 21.20 -8.69 37.78
N LEU A 456 19.90 -8.35 37.61
CA LEU A 456 19.47 -7.06 37.07
C LEU A 456 19.79 -5.91 38.02
N THR A 457 19.49 -6.10 39.31
CA THR A 457 19.74 -5.05 40.32
C THR A 457 21.22 -4.80 40.54
N ALA A 458 22.06 -5.85 40.50
CA ALA A 458 23.51 -5.74 40.54
C ALA A 458 24.07 -5.01 39.30
N ALA A 459 23.42 -5.16 38.15
CA ALA A 459 23.72 -4.39 36.94
C ALA A 459 23.19 -2.94 36.97
N GLY A 460 22.56 -2.51 38.07
CA GLY A 460 22.06 -1.15 38.27
C GLY A 460 20.67 -0.89 37.71
N ALA A 461 19.98 -1.92 37.21
CA ALA A 461 18.65 -1.81 36.63
C ALA A 461 17.55 -2.36 37.54
N LYS A 462 16.29 -2.13 37.16
CA LYS A 462 15.11 -2.76 37.78
C LYS A 462 14.08 -3.17 36.72
N ALA A 463 12.99 -3.81 37.13
CA ALA A 463 11.89 -4.17 36.24
C ALA A 463 10.55 -3.61 36.71
N LEU A 464 9.68 -3.30 35.74
CA LEU A 464 8.24 -3.05 35.91
C LEU A 464 7.51 -4.02 34.98
N VAL A 465 6.67 -4.90 35.54
CA VAL A 465 5.93 -5.89 34.74
C VAL A 465 4.51 -5.39 34.51
N VAL A 466 4.13 -5.13 33.26
CA VAL A 466 2.79 -4.69 32.86
C VAL A 466 1.92 -5.90 32.53
N LEU A 467 0.74 -5.95 33.15
CA LEU A 467 -0.27 -6.99 32.96
C LEU A 467 -1.63 -6.37 32.69
N GLN A 468 -2.46 -7.07 31.92
CA GLN A 468 -3.87 -6.72 31.70
C GLN A 468 -4.76 -7.06 32.92
N SER A 469 -4.18 -7.50 34.02
CA SER A 469 -4.92 -7.90 35.21
C SER A 469 -5.32 -6.70 36.05
N ALA A 470 -6.50 -6.74 36.65
CA ALA A 470 -6.98 -5.68 37.54
C ALA A 470 -6.23 -5.69 38.90
N PRO A 471 -6.04 -4.52 39.54
CA PRO A 471 -5.38 -4.42 40.84
C PRO A 471 -5.96 -5.38 41.89
N GLU A 472 -7.28 -5.41 42.02
CA GLU A 472 -8.02 -6.26 42.97
C GLU A 472 -7.73 -7.74 42.74
N GLY A 473 -7.77 -8.18 41.48
CA GLY A 473 -7.55 -9.58 41.11
C GLY A 473 -6.14 -10.06 41.44
N ILE A 474 -5.14 -9.19 41.35
CA ILE A 474 -3.77 -9.52 41.77
C ILE A 474 -3.67 -9.59 43.30
N ARG A 475 -4.28 -8.64 44.03
CA ARG A 475 -4.24 -8.61 45.51
C ARG A 475 -4.82 -9.85 46.17
N GLU A 476 -5.83 -10.45 45.55
CA GLU A 476 -6.45 -11.69 46.04
C GLU A 476 -5.53 -12.92 45.88
N GLN A 477 -4.60 -12.88 44.93
CA GLN A 477 -3.75 -14.02 44.57
C GLN A 477 -2.35 -13.95 45.19
N ILE A 478 -1.82 -12.74 45.40
CA ILE A 478 -0.47 -12.52 45.94
C ILE A 478 -0.41 -11.36 46.93
N GLY A 479 0.50 -11.44 47.90
CA GLY A 479 0.82 -10.34 48.81
C GLY A 479 1.81 -9.34 48.20
N ALA A 480 2.00 -8.20 48.87
CA ALA A 480 2.86 -7.11 48.40
C ALA A 480 4.33 -7.53 48.17
N ASP A 481 4.85 -8.46 48.97
CA ASP A 481 6.24 -8.94 48.89
C ASP A 481 6.42 -10.16 47.98
N ALA A 482 5.41 -10.52 47.18
CA ALA A 482 5.45 -11.71 46.35
C ALA A 482 6.51 -11.64 45.24
N PHE A 483 6.83 -10.45 44.73
CA PHE A 483 7.85 -10.21 43.73
C PHE A 483 8.76 -9.04 44.16
N PRO A 484 10.07 -9.09 43.83
CA PRO A 484 11.00 -8.00 44.16
C PRO A 484 10.92 -6.81 43.18
N PHE A 485 9.93 -6.81 42.28
CA PHE A 485 9.66 -5.80 41.26
C PHE A 485 8.18 -5.42 41.28
N GLU A 486 7.87 -4.25 40.74
CA GLU A 486 6.49 -3.75 40.69
C GLU A 486 5.71 -4.40 39.54
N ILE A 487 4.42 -4.63 39.78
CA ILE A 487 3.46 -5.07 38.77
C ILE A 487 2.54 -3.90 38.46
N ILE A 488 2.50 -3.51 37.19
CA ILE A 488 1.59 -2.50 36.66
C ILE A 488 0.35 -3.20 36.12
N CYS A 489 -0.82 -2.75 36.58
CA CYS A 489 -2.14 -3.20 36.16
C CYS A 489 -2.69 -2.27 35.08
N ASP A 490 -2.98 -2.81 33.90
CA ASP A 490 -3.54 -2.09 32.76
C ASP A 490 -4.71 -2.87 32.12
N PRO A 491 -5.84 -3.05 32.85
CA PRO A 491 -6.97 -3.85 32.38
C PRO A 491 -7.62 -3.31 31.10
N GLU A 492 -7.57 -1.99 30.89
CA GLU A 492 -8.10 -1.32 29.69
C GLU A 492 -7.10 -1.26 28.52
N GLN A 493 -5.91 -1.85 28.71
CA GLN A 493 -4.83 -1.94 27.73
C GLN A 493 -4.38 -0.58 27.18
N GLN A 494 -4.40 0.47 27.99
CA GLN A 494 -4.01 1.82 27.56
C GLN A 494 -2.51 1.89 27.26
N LEU A 495 -1.68 1.28 28.10
CA LEU A 495 -0.24 1.19 27.87
C LEU A 495 0.06 0.30 26.67
N TYR A 496 -0.62 -0.84 26.50
CA TYR A 496 -0.41 -1.68 25.31
C TYR A 496 -0.71 -0.92 24.01
N LYS A 497 -1.78 -0.12 23.99
CA LYS A 497 -2.13 0.75 22.85
C LYS A 497 -1.09 1.84 22.63
N GLN A 498 -0.69 2.55 23.69
CA GLN A 498 0.28 3.64 23.64
C GLN A 498 1.66 3.17 23.14
N TYR A 499 2.08 1.96 23.52
CA TYR A 499 3.38 1.40 23.13
C TYR A 499 3.28 0.51 21.88
N HIS A 500 2.11 0.44 21.25
CA HIS A 500 1.83 -0.37 20.07
C HIS A 500 2.22 -1.86 20.25
N VAL A 501 2.03 -2.38 21.47
CA VAL A 501 2.24 -3.80 21.80
C VAL A 501 0.98 -4.56 21.39
N ALA A 502 0.94 -4.99 20.13
CA ALA A 502 -0.22 -5.63 19.54
C ALA A 502 -0.35 -7.12 19.92
N PRO A 503 -1.58 -7.66 19.97
CA PRO A 503 -1.79 -9.11 20.02
C PRO A 503 -1.37 -9.80 18.72
N ALA A 504 -1.16 -11.11 18.80
CA ALA A 504 -1.01 -11.96 17.64
C ALA A 504 -2.26 -11.90 16.76
N LEU A 505 -2.08 -11.99 15.44
CA LEU A 505 -3.18 -11.91 14.47
C LEU A 505 -4.15 -13.09 14.57
N SER A 506 -3.69 -14.24 15.06
CA SER A 506 -4.51 -15.44 15.26
C SER A 506 -3.84 -16.38 16.27
N MET A 507 -4.59 -17.40 16.72
CA MET A 507 -4.01 -18.47 17.55
C MET A 507 -2.90 -19.25 16.84
N GLU A 508 -3.01 -19.44 15.52
CA GLU A 508 -1.99 -20.13 14.72
C GLU A 508 -0.66 -19.37 14.76
N LYS A 509 -0.72 -18.03 14.71
CA LYS A 509 0.47 -17.16 14.82
C LYS A 509 1.07 -17.14 16.23
N MET A 510 0.39 -17.68 17.24
CA MET A 510 0.97 -17.89 18.58
C MET A 510 1.75 -19.20 18.71
N ALA A 511 1.53 -20.15 17.80
CA ALA A 511 2.06 -21.50 17.93
C ALA A 511 3.46 -21.60 17.32
N ASP A 512 4.47 -21.79 18.16
CA ASP A 512 5.81 -22.16 17.73
C ASP A 512 6.46 -23.20 18.67
N LEU A 513 7.63 -23.68 18.29
CA LEU A 513 8.36 -24.68 19.07
C LEU A 513 8.78 -24.13 20.44
N GLN A 514 9.05 -22.83 20.55
CA GLN A 514 9.44 -22.20 21.81
C GLN A 514 8.28 -22.16 22.80
N MET A 515 7.08 -21.85 22.31
CA MET A 515 5.84 -21.84 23.07
C MET A 515 5.51 -23.23 23.61
N LEU A 516 5.64 -24.29 22.79
CA LEU A 516 5.46 -25.67 23.27
C LEU A 516 6.43 -26.03 24.39
N LYS A 517 7.71 -25.66 24.26
CA LYS A 517 8.72 -25.86 25.31
C LYS A 517 8.38 -25.09 26.58
N LYS A 518 7.94 -23.83 26.44
CA LYS A 518 7.59 -22.95 27.55
C LYS A 518 6.35 -23.42 28.31
N MET A 519 5.33 -23.90 27.59
CA MET A 519 4.17 -24.56 28.19
C MET A 519 4.56 -25.84 28.93
N GLY A 520 5.46 -26.65 28.37
CA GLY A 520 6.01 -27.84 29.05
C GLY A 520 6.72 -27.47 30.35
N ALA A 521 7.56 -26.43 30.33
CA ALA A 521 8.25 -25.93 31.52
C ALA A 521 7.28 -25.38 32.58
N ALA A 522 6.23 -24.66 32.17
CA ALA A 522 5.22 -24.15 33.09
C ALA A 522 4.46 -25.29 33.80
N ARG A 523 4.10 -26.35 33.06
CA ARG A 523 3.49 -27.57 33.62
C ARG A 523 4.44 -28.28 34.59
N ALA A 524 5.72 -28.43 34.22
CA ALA A 524 6.73 -29.03 35.08
C ALA A 524 6.96 -28.23 36.38
N ALA A 525 6.77 -26.91 36.32
CA ALA A 525 6.83 -26.02 37.49
C ALA A 525 5.55 -26.02 38.36
N GLY A 526 4.55 -26.84 37.99
CA GLY A 526 3.28 -26.96 38.72
C GLY A 526 2.31 -25.79 38.53
N LEU A 527 2.51 -24.95 37.51
CA LEU A 527 1.67 -23.78 37.27
C LEU A 527 0.34 -24.19 36.61
N THR A 528 -0.77 -23.68 37.14
CA THR A 528 -2.12 -23.89 36.60
C THR A 528 -2.69 -22.59 36.06
N HIS A 529 -3.48 -22.68 35.00
CA HIS A 529 -4.09 -21.52 34.40
C HIS A 529 -5.15 -20.91 35.32
N GLY A 530 -5.06 -19.60 35.55
CA GLY A 530 -6.04 -18.83 36.32
C GLY A 530 -7.25 -18.41 35.49
N ALA A 531 -8.01 -17.44 35.99
CA ALA A 531 -9.07 -16.79 35.22
C ALA A 531 -8.49 -16.05 34.01
N TYR A 532 -9.27 -15.99 32.94
CA TYR A 532 -8.94 -15.24 31.74
C TYR A 532 -9.20 -13.74 31.97
N GLU A 533 -8.26 -12.90 31.56
CA GLU A 533 -8.32 -11.45 31.68
C GLU A 533 -7.78 -10.80 30.40
N GLY A 534 -8.43 -9.75 29.92
CA GLY A 534 -7.99 -9.02 28.73
C GLY A 534 -7.95 -9.87 27.45
N ASN A 535 -6.92 -9.65 26.63
CA ASN A 535 -6.67 -10.31 25.36
C ASN A 535 -5.68 -11.48 25.51
N GLU A 536 -6.15 -12.70 25.22
CA GLU A 536 -5.36 -13.92 25.32
C GLU A 536 -4.25 -14.04 24.27
N LEU A 537 -4.43 -13.36 23.14
CA LEU A 537 -3.48 -13.33 22.02
C LEU A 537 -2.36 -12.32 22.23
N GLN A 538 -2.39 -11.57 23.33
CA GLN A 538 -1.44 -10.49 23.58
C GLN A 538 0.01 -10.98 23.52
N LEU A 539 0.83 -10.37 22.67
CA LEU A 539 2.26 -10.68 22.56
C LEU A 539 3.05 -9.89 23.61
N PRO A 540 4.19 -10.43 24.08
CA PRO A 540 5.03 -9.73 25.02
C PRO A 540 5.84 -8.63 24.31
N ALA A 541 6.26 -7.63 25.07
CA ALA A 541 7.28 -6.68 24.64
C ALA A 541 8.13 -6.25 25.83
N ILE A 542 9.35 -5.81 25.57
CA ILE A 542 10.24 -5.31 26.60
C ILE A 542 10.97 -4.07 26.11
N PHE A 543 11.00 -3.05 26.96
CA PHE A 543 11.68 -1.79 26.70
C PHE A 543 12.66 -1.52 27.83
N LEU A 544 13.92 -1.25 27.51
CA LEU A 544 14.87 -0.68 28.46
C LEU A 544 14.73 0.83 28.40
N VAL A 545 14.26 1.43 29.49
CA VAL A 545 13.98 2.87 29.61
C VAL A 545 14.96 3.49 30.60
N GLU A 546 15.63 4.54 30.17
CA GLU A 546 16.55 5.32 31.01
C GLU A 546 15.79 6.40 31.82
N PRO A 547 16.36 6.91 32.92
CA PRO A 547 15.85 8.10 33.59
C PRO A 547 15.63 9.25 32.60
N GLY A 548 14.49 9.94 32.69
CA GLY A 548 14.06 10.90 31.67
C GLY A 548 13.19 10.32 30.56
N LEU A 549 12.83 9.03 30.66
CA LEU A 549 11.87 8.33 29.81
C LEU A 549 12.33 8.11 28.36
N THR A 550 13.64 7.99 28.15
CA THR A 550 14.20 7.65 26.83
C THR A 550 14.36 6.14 26.70
N VAL A 551 13.87 5.57 25.59
CA VAL A 551 14.03 4.14 25.29
C VAL A 551 15.43 3.89 24.77
N LYS A 552 16.21 3.07 25.47
CA LYS A 552 17.54 2.64 25.04
C LYS A 552 17.50 1.40 24.16
N ARG A 553 16.61 0.45 24.46
CA ARG A 553 16.38 -0.79 23.69
C ARG A 553 14.90 -1.13 23.67
N ALA A 554 14.43 -1.69 22.56
CA ALA A 554 13.05 -2.17 22.41
C ALA A 554 13.01 -3.55 21.73
N HIS A 555 12.23 -4.47 22.28
CA HIS A 555 11.95 -5.78 21.67
C HIS A 555 10.47 -6.07 21.71
N TYR A 556 9.91 -6.37 20.54
CA TYR A 556 8.52 -6.78 20.38
C TYR A 556 8.52 -8.28 20.07
N GLY A 557 7.92 -9.07 20.96
CA GLY A 557 7.82 -10.51 20.79
C GLY A 557 6.96 -10.86 19.57
N THR A 558 7.40 -11.85 18.82
CA THR A 558 6.68 -12.41 17.66
C THR A 558 5.79 -13.59 18.06
N THR A 559 6.07 -14.21 19.21
CA THR A 559 5.26 -15.27 19.83
C THR A 559 5.16 -15.05 21.34
N PRO A 560 4.21 -15.68 22.06
CA PRO A 560 4.13 -15.54 23.52
C PRO A 560 5.37 -16.04 24.27
N ALA A 561 6.25 -16.81 23.62
CA ALA A 561 7.50 -17.28 24.18
C ALA A 561 8.69 -16.35 23.92
N ASP A 562 8.57 -15.45 22.95
CA ASP A 562 9.60 -14.53 22.48
C ASP A 562 9.78 -13.34 23.42
N LEU A 563 10.36 -13.63 24.58
CA LEU A 563 10.75 -12.64 25.59
C LEU A 563 12.23 -12.88 25.94
N PRO A 564 13.09 -11.85 25.88
CA PRO A 564 14.48 -11.96 26.30
C PRO A 564 14.60 -12.47 27.74
N ASP A 565 15.55 -13.37 27.98
CA ASP A 565 15.88 -13.82 29.34
C ASP A 565 16.66 -12.75 30.12
N VAL A 566 16.81 -12.96 31.43
CA VAL A 566 17.45 -12.00 32.33
C VAL A 566 18.92 -11.75 31.96
N SER A 567 19.63 -12.77 31.46
CA SER A 567 21.02 -12.61 31.04
C SER A 567 21.13 -11.79 29.76
N GLN A 568 20.20 -11.96 28.81
CA GLN A 568 20.08 -11.12 27.62
C GLN A 568 19.74 -9.67 27.98
N MET A 569 18.78 -9.47 28.89
CA MET A 569 18.44 -8.15 29.44
C MET A 569 19.66 -7.48 30.09
N ALA A 570 20.38 -8.19 30.97
CA ALA A 570 21.60 -7.67 31.58
C ALA A 570 22.69 -7.31 30.56
N GLY A 571 22.73 -8.01 29.41
CA GLY A 571 23.58 -7.67 28.26
C GLY A 571 23.29 -6.29 27.69
N TRP A 572 22.01 -5.89 27.58
CA TRP A 572 21.61 -4.57 27.04
C TRP A 572 22.13 -3.38 27.85
N LEU A 573 22.43 -3.59 29.13
CA LEU A 573 23.02 -2.57 30.00
C LEU A 573 24.52 -2.41 29.76
N LYS A 574 25.20 -3.48 29.30
CA LYS A 574 26.65 -3.53 29.09
C LYS A 574 27.08 -2.95 27.75
N ASP A 575 26.19 -2.88 26.77
CA ASP A 575 26.39 -2.15 25.52
C ASP A 575 26.58 -0.65 25.86
N LYS A 576 27.83 -0.25 26.07
CA LYS A 576 28.27 1.15 26.07
C LYS A 576 28.42 1.58 24.61
N GLU A 577 27.95 2.80 24.33
CA GLU A 577 28.15 3.52 23.07
C GLU A 577 29.61 3.43 22.59
N GLU A 578 29.89 2.55 21.63
CA GLU A 578 30.95 2.80 20.66
C GLU A 578 30.36 3.81 19.66
N ASN A 579 30.54 5.10 19.98
CA ASN A 579 30.26 6.23 19.08
C ASN A 579 31.18 6.21 17.86
#